data_AF-A0A3B0Y3J0-F1
#
_entry.id   AF-A0A3B0Y3J0-F1
#
_cell.length_a   1.000
_cell.length_b   1.000
_cell.length_c   1.000
_cell.angle_alpha   90.00
_cell.angle_beta   90.00
_cell.angle_gamma   90.00
#
_symmetry.space_group_name_H-M   'P 1'
#
loop_
_entity.id
_entity.type
_entity.pdbx_description
1 polymer ?
#
loop_
_entity_poly.entity_id
_entity_poly.type
_entity_poly.pdbx_seq_one_letter_code
_entity_poly.pdbx_strand_id
1 'polypeptide(L)'
;MKKLFLTVSLFVFSLNAWATTYKYNADVNGMVCAFCAYSVGKNISKLAGVDADSINVDLKGGHVVFNSQKKVSEKKLTELFSDSGFSLSNIKFTQSTDNNVKSKQELVLDLKIDAFKTDQFSTVIEAIGNKVANTSASLIIEAPASQEETILKPLLMGRQQVVKVRFIPSESETMRIQLFNN
;
A
#
# COMPACT_ATOMS: atom_id res chain seq x y z
N MET A 1 -59.55 6.51 -28.91
CA MET A 1 -59.05 5.25 -29.51
C MET A 1 -57.78 5.62 -30.29
N LYS A 2 -56.56 5.15 -30.08
CA LYS A 2 -55.89 4.10 -29.29
C LYS A 2 -54.47 4.65 -29.03
N LYS A 3 -54.03 4.72 -27.77
CA LYS A 3 -52.84 4.00 -27.24
C LYS A 3 -51.70 3.79 -28.25
N LEU A 4 -50.54 4.40 -28.00
CA LEU A 4 -49.24 3.72 -27.84
C LEU A 4 -48.16 4.78 -27.59
N PHE A 5 -47.73 5.02 -26.35
CA PHE A 5 -46.51 4.41 -25.82
C PHE A 5 -45.36 4.38 -26.84
N LEU A 6 -44.77 5.54 -27.11
CA LEU A 6 -43.38 5.61 -27.55
C LEU A 6 -42.55 6.15 -26.38
N THR A 7 -42.62 5.44 -25.26
CA THR A 7 -41.57 5.42 -24.26
C THR A 7 -40.31 5.00 -24.98
N VAL A 8 -39.50 5.99 -25.39
CA VAL A 8 -38.11 5.81 -25.77
C VAL A 8 -37.48 5.08 -24.60
N SER A 9 -37.42 3.76 -24.75
CA SER A 9 -36.84 2.83 -23.81
C SER A 9 -35.40 3.28 -23.69
N LEU A 10 -35.14 3.95 -22.58
CA LEU A 10 -33.86 4.12 -21.95
C LEU A 10 -33.33 2.70 -21.70
N PHE A 11 -32.89 2.02 -22.76
CA PHE A 11 -32.08 0.82 -22.66
C PHE A 11 -30.68 1.32 -22.27
N VAL A 12 -30.60 1.80 -21.03
CA VAL A 12 -29.36 1.85 -20.28
C VAL A 12 -29.00 0.39 -20.12
N PHE A 13 -28.31 -0.17 -21.12
CA PHE A 13 -27.55 -1.40 -20.96
C PHE A 13 -26.58 -1.10 -19.82
N SER A 14 -26.96 -1.51 -18.62
CA SER A 14 -26.08 -1.56 -17.47
C SER A 14 -24.93 -2.47 -17.84
N LEU A 15 -23.86 -1.89 -18.38
CA LEU A 15 -22.56 -2.53 -18.42
C LEU A 15 -22.16 -2.70 -16.95
N ASN A 16 -22.50 -3.84 -16.37
CA ASN A 16 -21.88 -4.29 -15.14
C ASN A 16 -20.39 -4.45 -15.48
N ALA A 17 -19.61 -3.42 -15.19
CA ALA A 17 -18.17 -3.45 -15.29
C ALA A 17 -17.67 -4.43 -14.22
N TRP A 18 -17.52 -5.70 -14.59
CA TRP A 18 -16.89 -6.68 -13.73
C TRP A 18 -15.42 -6.30 -13.54
N ALA A 19 -15.10 -5.72 -12.40
CA ALA A 19 -13.73 -5.43 -12.01
C ALA A 19 -13.00 -6.76 -11.75
N THR A 20 -12.05 -7.11 -12.62
CA THR A 20 -11.19 -8.28 -12.43
C THR A 20 -10.06 -7.89 -11.48
N THR A 21 -9.87 -8.68 -10.42
CA THR A 21 -8.78 -8.47 -9.46
C THR A 21 -7.86 -9.69 -9.45
N TYR A 22 -6.56 -9.45 -9.55
CA TYR A 22 -5.49 -10.45 -9.46
C TYR A 22 -4.82 -10.34 -8.10
N LYS A 23 -4.92 -11.40 -7.29
CA LYS A 23 -4.22 -11.50 -6.01
C LYS A 23 -2.92 -12.27 -6.20
N TYR A 24 -1.80 -11.64 -5.91
CA TYR A 24 -0.46 -12.20 -5.99
C TYR A 24 0.04 -12.64 -4.62
N ASN A 25 0.78 -13.73 -4.59
CA ASN A 25 1.60 -14.18 -3.45
C ASN A 25 2.97 -14.60 -3.99
N ALA A 26 4.05 -14.07 -3.42
CA ALA A 26 5.41 -14.39 -3.81
C ALA A 26 6.33 -14.39 -2.61
N ASP A 27 7.31 -15.28 -2.61
CA ASP A 27 8.41 -15.25 -1.66
C ASP A 27 9.40 -14.16 -2.05
N VAL A 28 10.00 -13.51 -1.07
CA VAL A 28 10.95 -12.41 -1.26
C VAL A 28 12.26 -12.76 -0.57
N ASN A 29 13.33 -12.87 -1.36
CA ASN A 29 14.67 -13.08 -0.84
C ASN A 29 15.44 -11.76 -0.71
N GLY A 30 16.32 -11.68 0.29
CA GLY A 30 17.20 -10.53 0.53
C GLY A 30 16.65 -9.49 1.51
N MET A 31 15.43 -9.66 2.05
CA MET A 31 14.93 -8.80 3.12
C MET A 31 15.50 -9.23 4.47
N VAL A 32 16.24 -8.33 5.13
CA VAL A 32 16.86 -8.61 6.44
C VAL A 32 16.45 -7.61 7.53
N CYS A 33 15.77 -6.51 7.18
CA CYS A 33 15.28 -5.52 8.12
C CYS A 33 13.95 -4.90 7.66
N ALA A 34 13.26 -4.19 8.57
CA ALA A 34 11.98 -3.55 8.26
C ALA A 34 12.08 -2.51 7.14
N PHE A 35 13.24 -1.85 6.96
CA PHE A 35 13.46 -0.92 5.86
C PHE A 35 13.54 -1.63 4.49
N CYS A 36 14.14 -2.83 4.43
CA CYS A 36 14.10 -3.67 3.23
C CYS A 36 12.66 -4.06 2.86
N ALA A 37 11.87 -4.48 3.86
CA ALA A 37 10.46 -4.82 3.65
C ALA A 37 9.64 -3.62 3.14
N TYR A 38 9.88 -2.44 3.71
CA TYR A 38 9.29 -1.19 3.21
C TYR A 38 9.68 -0.91 1.75
N SER A 39 10.97 -1.03 1.39
CA SER A 39 11.46 -0.82 0.03
C SER A 39 10.79 -1.77 -0.98
N VAL A 40 10.60 -3.04 -0.61
CA VAL A 40 9.88 -4.02 -1.42
C VAL A 40 8.43 -3.59 -1.67
N GLY A 41 7.71 -3.21 -0.62
CA GLY A 41 6.33 -2.72 -0.75
C GLY A 41 6.24 -1.44 -1.59
N LYS A 42 7.18 -0.49 -1.39
CA LYS A 42 7.27 0.76 -2.16
C LYS A 42 7.55 0.52 -3.64
N ASN A 43 8.34 -0.49 -3.99
CA ASN A 43 8.59 -0.81 -5.39
C ASN A 43 7.36 -1.44 -6.04
N ILE A 44 6.67 -2.36 -5.34
CA ILE A 44 5.45 -3.00 -5.84
C ILE A 44 4.33 -1.98 -6.05
N SER A 45 4.19 -0.99 -5.16
CA SER A 45 3.17 0.06 -5.28
C SER A 45 3.31 0.94 -6.52
N LYS A 46 4.50 1.00 -7.14
CA LYS A 46 4.73 1.75 -8.39
C LYS A 46 4.20 1.02 -9.63
N LEU A 47 3.86 -0.26 -9.52
CA LEU A 47 3.38 -1.04 -10.65
C LEU A 47 1.96 -0.63 -11.04
N ALA A 48 1.73 -0.47 -12.34
CA ALA A 48 0.43 -0.06 -12.85
C ALA A 48 -0.66 -1.10 -12.53
N GLY A 49 -1.74 -0.63 -11.90
CA GLY A 49 -2.90 -1.45 -11.53
C GLY A 49 -2.82 -2.07 -10.14
N VAL A 50 -1.66 -2.02 -9.46
CA VAL A 50 -1.54 -2.51 -8.08
C VAL A 50 -2.30 -1.60 -7.13
N ASP A 51 -3.06 -2.21 -6.22
CA ASP A 51 -3.69 -1.51 -5.10
C ASP A 51 -2.68 -1.38 -3.95
N ALA A 52 -2.15 -0.17 -3.74
CA ALA A 52 -1.16 0.09 -2.71
C ALA A 52 -1.67 -0.20 -1.28
N ASP A 53 -2.98 -0.20 -1.04
CA ASP A 53 -3.59 -0.55 0.26
C ASP A 53 -3.55 -2.05 0.54
N SER A 54 -3.56 -2.86 -0.51
CA SER A 54 -3.56 -4.31 -0.42
C SER A 54 -2.18 -4.91 -0.14
N ILE A 55 -1.10 -4.16 -0.34
CA ILE A 55 0.27 -4.66 -0.18
C ILE A 55 0.50 -5.01 1.30
N ASN A 56 0.94 -6.24 1.52
CA ASN A 56 1.37 -6.73 2.81
C ASN A 56 2.68 -7.50 2.64
N VAL A 57 3.75 -7.03 3.29
CA VAL A 57 5.08 -7.64 3.26
C VAL A 57 5.34 -8.26 4.63
N ASP A 58 5.47 -9.58 4.67
CA ASP A 58 5.84 -10.30 5.88
C ASP A 58 7.36 -10.53 5.87
N LEU A 59 8.09 -9.77 6.68
CA LEU A 59 9.54 -9.91 6.83
C LEU A 59 9.92 -11.24 7.49
N LYS A 60 9.14 -11.72 8.46
CA LYS A 60 9.47 -12.97 9.17
C LYS A 60 9.14 -14.19 8.32
N GLY A 61 8.00 -14.14 7.64
CA GLY A 61 7.55 -15.17 6.71
C GLY A 61 8.20 -15.09 5.33
N GLY A 62 8.98 -14.04 5.04
CA GLY A 62 9.73 -13.88 3.79
C GLY A 62 8.87 -13.83 2.53
N HIS A 63 7.66 -13.27 2.59
CA HIS A 63 6.74 -13.24 1.46
C HIS A 63 5.95 -11.94 1.37
N VAL A 64 5.35 -11.69 0.20
CA VAL A 64 4.52 -10.52 -0.08
C VAL A 64 3.22 -10.92 -0.76
N VAL A 65 2.14 -10.26 -0.34
CA VAL A 65 0.80 -10.40 -0.93
C VAL A 65 0.30 -9.03 -1.36
N PHE A 66 -0.26 -8.94 -2.57
CA PHE A 66 -0.89 -7.72 -3.08
C PHE A 66 -1.96 -8.02 -4.12
N ASN A 67 -2.85 -7.07 -4.34
CA ASN A 67 -3.90 -7.11 -5.36
C ASN A 67 -3.53 -6.16 -6.50
N SER A 68 -3.94 -6.53 -7.72
CA SER A 68 -3.83 -5.68 -8.90
C SER A 68 -5.07 -5.80 -9.78
N GLN A 69 -5.53 -4.68 -10.32
CA GLN A 69 -6.62 -4.63 -11.32
C GLN A 69 -6.13 -5.04 -12.73
N LYS A 70 -4.80 -5.07 -12.93
CA LYS A 70 -4.18 -5.50 -14.18
C LYS A 70 -3.23 -6.64 -13.92
N LYS A 71 -3.23 -7.64 -14.80
CA LYS A 71 -2.27 -8.74 -14.70
C LYS A 71 -0.86 -8.19 -14.86
N VAL A 72 -0.03 -8.36 -13.84
CA VAL A 72 1.40 -8.11 -13.87
C VAL A 72 2.11 -9.40 -14.29
N SER A 73 2.99 -9.30 -15.28
CA SER A 73 3.80 -10.44 -15.71
C SER A 73 4.92 -10.73 -14.71
N GLU A 74 5.30 -12.00 -14.60
CA GLU A 74 6.43 -12.42 -13.78
C GLU A 74 7.71 -11.70 -14.17
N LYS A 75 7.99 -11.57 -15.46
CA LYS A 75 9.14 -10.80 -15.97
C LYS A 75 9.17 -9.38 -15.41
N LYS A 76 8.01 -8.70 -15.35
CA LYS A 76 7.93 -7.33 -14.83
C LYS A 76 8.17 -7.26 -13.33
N LEU A 77 7.72 -8.28 -12.60
CA LEU A 77 7.99 -8.43 -11.16
C LEU A 77 9.47 -8.69 -10.89
N THR A 78 10.14 -9.50 -11.70
CA THR A 78 11.58 -9.75 -11.58
C THR A 78 12.40 -8.50 -11.94
N GLU A 79 12.06 -7.83 -13.05
CA GLU A 79 12.72 -6.58 -13.48
C GLU A 79 12.58 -5.46 -12.44
N LEU A 80 11.49 -5.41 -11.69
CA LEU A 80 11.28 -4.41 -10.65
C LEU A 80 12.37 -4.44 -9.57
N PHE A 81 12.98 -5.61 -9.35
CA PHE A 81 13.94 -5.82 -8.26
C PHE A 81 15.38 -6.05 -8.71
N SER A 82 15.67 -6.05 -10.03
CA SER A 82 17.00 -6.37 -10.57
C SER A 82 18.14 -5.56 -9.95
N ASP A 83 17.87 -4.30 -9.61
CA ASP A 83 18.88 -3.35 -9.14
C ASP A 83 18.79 -3.09 -7.63
N SER A 84 17.95 -3.85 -6.92
CA SER A 84 17.61 -3.61 -5.51
C SER A 84 18.18 -4.65 -4.54
N GLY A 85 18.84 -5.69 -5.06
CA GLY A 85 19.37 -6.81 -4.27
C GLY A 85 18.30 -7.77 -3.74
N PHE A 86 17.05 -7.63 -4.18
CA PHE A 86 15.94 -8.52 -3.85
C PHE A 86 15.59 -9.42 -5.03
N SER A 87 15.03 -10.59 -4.75
CA SER A 87 14.46 -11.45 -5.78
C SER A 87 13.14 -12.05 -5.33
N LEU A 88 12.20 -12.16 -6.27
CA LEU A 88 10.93 -12.84 -6.05
C LEU A 88 10.99 -14.28 -6.57
N SER A 89 10.45 -15.20 -5.78
CA SER A 89 10.32 -16.61 -6.14
C SER A 89 8.92 -17.13 -5.79
N ASN A 90 8.56 -18.31 -6.31
CA ASN A 90 7.27 -18.96 -6.05
C ASN A 90 6.04 -18.05 -6.33
N ILE A 91 6.14 -17.20 -7.36
CA ILE A 91 5.08 -16.23 -7.69
C ILE A 91 3.83 -16.99 -8.14
N LYS A 92 2.76 -16.87 -7.36
CA LYS A 92 1.43 -17.41 -7.65
C LYS A 92 0.45 -16.26 -7.72
N PHE A 93 -0.51 -16.35 -8.63
CA PHE A 93 -1.64 -15.42 -8.64
C PHE A 93 -2.96 -16.17 -8.83
N THR A 94 -4.01 -15.63 -8.22
CA THR A 94 -5.40 -16.06 -8.43
C THR A 94 -6.19 -14.90 -9.00
N GLN A 95 -7.04 -15.17 -9.98
CA GLN A 95 -7.96 -14.20 -10.55
C GLN A 95 -9.33 -14.38 -9.89
N SER A 96 -9.86 -13.31 -9.32
CA SER A 96 -11.20 -13.29 -8.76
C SER A 96 -12.06 -12.23 -9.45
N THR A 97 -13.29 -12.58 -9.79
CA THR A 97 -14.35 -11.68 -10.28
C THR A 97 -15.20 -11.25 -9.10
N ASP A 98 -14.55 -10.72 -8.06
CA ASP A 98 -15.19 -10.43 -6.79
C ASP A 98 -15.43 -8.93 -6.64
N ASN A 99 -16.69 -8.55 -6.38
CA ASN A 99 -17.11 -7.19 -6.03
C ASN A 99 -16.85 -6.90 -4.55
N ASN A 100 -15.75 -7.43 -3.99
CA ASN A 100 -15.56 -7.43 -2.55
C ASN A 100 -14.84 -6.15 -2.08
N VAL A 101 -15.68 -5.17 -1.77
CA VAL A 101 -15.63 -4.24 -0.63
C VAL A 101 -14.23 -4.00 -0.08
N LYS A 102 -13.63 -2.86 -0.44
CA LYS A 102 -12.53 -2.27 0.33
C LYS A 102 -12.95 -2.24 1.80
N SER A 103 -12.26 -2.98 2.68
CA SER A 103 -12.46 -2.88 4.13
C SER A 103 -12.39 -1.40 4.50
N LYS A 104 -13.44 -0.88 5.12
CA LYS A 104 -13.56 0.54 5.48
C LYS A 104 -12.56 0.80 6.60
N GLN A 105 -11.33 1.12 6.24
CA GLN A 105 -10.27 1.50 7.17
C GLN A 105 -10.73 2.75 7.93
N GLU A 106 -10.78 2.64 9.25
CA GLU A 106 -11.17 3.76 10.11
C GLU A 106 -9.96 4.61 10.42
N LEU A 107 -10.01 5.89 10.05
CA LEU A 107 -9.02 6.88 10.42
C LEU A 107 -9.15 7.17 11.91
N VAL A 108 -8.20 6.66 12.69
CA VAL A 108 -8.20 6.82 14.16
C VAL A 108 -7.36 8.01 14.63
N LEU A 109 -6.48 8.52 13.76
CA LEU A 109 -5.61 9.66 14.05
C LEU A 109 -5.19 10.36 12.74
N ASP A 110 -5.27 11.68 12.70
CA ASP A 110 -4.70 12.53 11.64
C ASP A 110 -3.94 13.67 12.32
N LEU A 111 -2.61 13.63 12.23
CA LEU A 111 -1.71 14.62 12.80
C LEU A 111 -1.09 15.43 11.67
N LYS A 112 -1.08 16.76 11.82
CA LYS A 112 -0.37 17.67 10.91
C LYS A 112 0.77 18.34 11.67
N ILE A 113 1.98 18.20 11.16
CA ILE A 113 3.21 18.68 11.81
C ILE A 113 4.06 19.39 10.74
N ASP A 114 4.88 20.34 11.14
CA ASP A 114 5.90 20.96 10.29
C ASP A 114 6.94 19.90 9.88
N ALA A 115 7.09 19.66 8.57
CA ALA A 115 7.97 18.61 8.04
C ALA A 115 9.47 18.92 8.24
N PHE A 116 9.82 20.17 8.57
CA PHE A 116 11.20 20.61 8.77
C PHE A 116 11.62 20.63 10.24
N LYS A 117 10.71 20.25 11.16
CA LYS A 117 10.99 20.14 12.61
C LYS A 117 10.88 18.70 13.11
N THR A 118 11.09 17.73 12.24
CA THR A 118 10.92 16.29 12.52
C THR A 118 11.68 15.82 13.77
N ASP A 119 12.88 16.38 14.03
CA ASP A 119 13.68 16.06 15.21
C ASP A 119 12.95 16.36 16.54
N GLN A 120 12.12 17.41 16.56
CA GLN A 120 11.36 17.83 17.74
C GLN A 120 10.21 16.85 18.06
N PHE A 121 9.80 16.04 17.09
CA PHE A 121 8.66 15.12 17.20
C PHE A 121 9.07 13.65 17.11
N SER A 122 10.37 13.35 17.07
CA SER A 122 10.93 12.01 16.98
C SER A 122 10.32 11.04 18.01
N THR A 123 10.20 11.45 19.28
CA THR A 123 9.60 10.63 20.34
C THR A 123 8.12 10.31 20.10
N VAL A 124 7.36 11.26 19.55
CA VAL A 124 5.93 11.04 19.22
C VAL A 124 5.82 10.04 18.07
N ILE A 125 6.62 10.23 17.03
CA ILE A 125 6.68 9.33 15.88
C ILE A 125 7.07 7.91 16.31
N GLU A 126 8.08 7.80 17.18
CA GLU A 126 8.54 6.52 17.71
C GLU A 126 7.47 5.82 18.57
N ALA A 127 6.78 6.58 19.44
CA ALA A 127 5.71 6.05 20.27
C ALA A 127 4.54 5.53 19.43
N ILE A 128 4.15 6.26 18.38
CA ILE A 128 3.16 5.81 17.40
C ILE A 128 3.67 4.54 16.73
N GLY A 129 4.91 4.54 16.22
CA GLY A 129 5.51 3.37 15.59
C GLY A 129 5.51 2.12 16.48
N ASN A 130 5.82 2.27 17.77
CA ASN A 130 5.78 1.17 18.75
C ASN A 130 4.37 0.62 18.98
N LYS A 131 3.36 1.50 18.99
CA LYS A 131 1.97 1.08 19.14
C LYS A 131 1.47 0.35 17.90
N VAL A 132 1.83 0.84 16.72
CA VAL A 132 1.37 0.31 15.43
C VAL A 132 2.05 -1.02 15.10
N ALA A 133 3.34 -1.18 15.41
CA ALA A 133 4.12 -2.40 15.11
C ALA A 133 3.51 -3.71 15.66
N ASN A 134 2.70 -3.63 16.72
CA ASN A 134 2.05 -4.78 17.36
C ASN A 134 0.55 -4.88 17.03
N THR A 135 0.07 -4.11 16.06
CA THR A 135 -1.33 -4.07 15.64
C THR A 135 -1.43 -4.27 14.14
N SER A 136 -2.62 -4.57 13.63
CA SER A 136 -2.89 -4.61 12.18
C SER A 136 -3.04 -3.21 11.56
N ALA A 137 -2.78 -2.16 12.33
CA ALA A 137 -2.96 -0.79 11.89
C ALA A 137 -1.90 -0.38 10.84
N SER A 138 -2.29 0.54 9.96
CA SER A 138 -1.46 1.07 8.88
C SER A 138 -1.22 2.55 9.07
N LEU A 139 -0.01 3.02 8.79
CA LEU A 139 0.35 4.43 8.79
C LEU A 139 0.44 4.95 7.34
N ILE A 140 -0.19 6.08 7.07
CA ILE A 140 0.02 6.86 5.85
C ILE A 140 0.72 8.15 6.26
N ILE A 141 1.86 8.42 5.65
CA ILE A 141 2.65 9.62 5.87
C ILE A 141 2.72 10.39 4.56
N GLU A 142 2.20 11.61 4.55
CA GLU A 142 2.29 12.54 3.42
C GLU A 142 3.30 13.64 3.77
N ALA A 143 4.40 13.78 3.01
CA ALA A 143 5.47 14.74 3.30
C ALA A 143 6.40 14.98 2.10
N PRO A 144 7.28 16.00 2.13
CA PRO A 144 8.33 16.19 1.13
C PRO A 144 9.18 14.95 0.91
N ALA A 145 9.42 14.60 -0.36
CA ALA A 145 10.24 13.44 -0.73
C ALA A 145 11.66 13.51 -0.13
N SER A 146 12.20 14.72 0.05
CA SER A 146 13.50 14.95 0.68
C SER A 146 13.57 14.53 2.16
N GLN A 147 12.43 14.44 2.84
CA GLN A 147 12.34 14.07 4.26
C GLN A 147 12.00 12.59 4.47
N GLU A 148 11.74 11.82 3.41
CA GLU A 148 11.29 10.43 3.52
C GLU A 148 12.20 9.59 4.42
N GLU A 149 13.51 9.59 4.15
CA GLU A 149 14.46 8.79 4.93
C GLU A 149 14.51 9.22 6.40
N THR A 150 14.55 10.54 6.65
CA THR A 150 14.58 11.11 8.01
C THR A 150 13.35 10.71 8.83
N ILE A 151 12.17 10.71 8.21
CA ILE A 151 10.90 10.35 8.86
C ILE A 151 10.81 8.84 9.10
N LEU A 152 11.26 8.04 8.14
CA LEU A 152 11.14 6.58 8.21
C LEU A 152 12.19 5.91 9.09
N LYS A 153 13.38 6.51 9.26
CA LYS A 153 14.43 6.02 10.15
C LYS A 153 13.94 5.64 11.55
N PRO A 154 13.29 6.53 12.32
CA PRO A 154 12.80 6.19 13.67
C PRO A 154 11.72 5.10 13.68
N LEU A 155 10.99 4.94 12.56
CA LEU A 155 9.92 3.95 12.43
C LEU A 155 10.41 2.56 12.06
N LEU A 156 11.50 2.44 11.30
CA LEU A 156 11.90 1.18 10.65
C LEU A 156 13.31 0.73 11.00
N MET A 157 14.23 1.65 11.29
CA MET A 157 15.64 1.32 11.48
C MET A 157 15.85 0.53 12.79
N GLY A 158 16.61 -0.57 12.71
CA GLY A 158 16.87 -1.44 13.86
C GLY A 158 15.68 -2.31 14.30
N ARG A 159 14.53 -2.24 13.62
CA ARG A 159 13.34 -3.03 13.97
C ARG A 159 13.23 -4.31 13.15
N GLN A 160 12.85 -5.38 13.83
CA GLN A 160 12.53 -6.69 13.22
C GLN A 160 11.05 -6.87 12.90
N GLN A 161 10.17 -6.03 13.45
CA GLN A 161 8.74 -6.03 13.13
C GLN A 161 8.44 -4.97 12.07
N VAL A 162 7.72 -5.36 11.02
CA VAL A 162 7.33 -4.46 9.92
C VAL A 162 6.13 -3.64 10.36
N VAL A 163 6.32 -2.33 10.43
CA VAL A 163 5.20 -1.38 10.51
C VAL A 163 4.66 -1.21 9.09
N LYS A 164 3.35 -1.40 8.87
CA LYS A 164 2.73 -1.14 7.57
C LYS A 164 2.64 0.37 7.35
N VAL A 165 3.71 0.94 6.78
CA VAL A 165 3.82 2.37 6.47
C VAL A 165 3.74 2.58 4.96
N ARG A 166 2.96 3.57 4.54
CA ARG A 166 3.02 4.13 3.19
C ARG A 166 3.45 5.58 3.26
N PHE A 167 4.52 5.91 2.55
CA PHE A 167 4.91 7.28 2.31
C PHE A 167 4.33 7.78 0.98
N ILE A 168 3.71 8.95 1.01
CA ILE A 168 3.17 9.65 -0.16
C ILE A 168 3.94 10.97 -0.28
N PRO A 169 4.77 11.14 -1.32
CA PRO A 169 5.49 12.40 -1.52
C PRO A 169 4.49 13.54 -1.80
N SER A 170 4.75 14.70 -1.21
CA SER A 170 3.94 15.92 -1.36
C SER A 170 4.84 17.15 -1.42
N GLU A 171 4.43 18.17 -2.16
CA GLU A 171 5.13 19.46 -2.23
C GLU A 171 4.85 20.36 -1.00
N SER A 172 4.04 19.87 -0.05
CA SER A 172 3.68 20.61 1.16
C SER A 172 4.85 20.71 2.15
N GLU A 173 5.01 21.88 2.76
CA GLU A 173 5.92 22.07 3.91
C GLU A 173 5.42 21.39 5.20
N THR A 174 4.19 20.86 5.18
CA THR A 174 3.60 20.13 6.30
C THR A 174 3.62 18.63 6.04
N MET A 175 3.95 17.87 7.08
CA MET A 175 3.81 16.43 7.12
C MET A 175 2.47 16.06 7.74
N ARG A 176 1.74 15.16 7.09
CA ARG A 176 0.54 14.54 7.63
C ARG A 176 0.81 13.09 8.00
N ILE A 177 0.50 12.70 9.22
CA ILE A 177 0.60 11.32 9.70
C ILE A 177 -0.81 10.84 10.02
N GLN A 178 -1.24 9.81 9.30
CA GLN A 178 -2.56 9.22 9.45
C GLN A 178 -2.43 7.78 9.90
N LEU A 179 -3.17 7.40 10.94
CA LEU A 179 -3.26 6.03 11.42
C LEU A 179 -4.63 5.45 11.06
N PHE A 180 -4.61 4.27 10.46
CA PHE A 180 -5.79 3.51 10.09
C PHE A 180 -5.80 2.17 10.80
N ASN A 181 -6.93 1.79 11.38
CA ASN A 181 -7.12 0.41 11.84
C ASN A 181 -7.72 -0.42 10.71
N ASN A 182 -7.25 -1.67 10.57
CA ASN A 182 -7.69 -2.60 9.54
C ASN A 182 -8.73 -3.59 10.04
#